data_AF-A0A8B3EEG8-F1
#
_entry.id   AF-A0A8B3EEG8-F1
#
_cell.length_a   1.000
_cell.length_b   1.000
_cell.length_c   1.000
_cell.angle_alpha   90.00
_cell.angle_beta   90.00
_cell.angle_gamma   90.00
#
_symmetry.space_group_name_H-M   'P 1'
#
loop_
_entity.id
_entity.type
_entity.pdbx_description
1 polymer ?
#
loop_
_entity_poly.entity_id
_entity_poly.type
_entity_poly.pdbx_seq_one_letter_code
_entity_poly.pdbx_strand_id
1 'polypeptide(L)'
;MGYMEKITEFRNTLAVPIHKLSIDSLVQEVCLCPEYFEDIYRLTYDEKQTVSWRAIWVCEKLSEIHPGWFILLYDEIIQRLIDCTHDGSKRLLLSILYNIPIPTPISVDLLNYCLDHMLSPQESIGVQALSIRIAYLLCRKEPELLQELQLILENAELDFYSTGVRTTVRNTLKKIRATKGRE
;
A
#
# COMPACT_ATOMS: atom_id res chain seq x y z
N MET A 1 -11.19 2.66 -31.84
CA MET A 1 -9.87 2.19 -32.29
C MET A 1 -8.73 2.63 -31.36
N GLY A 2 -8.76 3.82 -30.74
CA GLY A 2 -7.64 4.33 -29.91
C GLY A 2 -7.41 3.70 -28.52
N TYR A 3 -8.44 3.17 -27.84
CA TYR A 3 -8.28 2.59 -26.49
C TYR A 3 -7.37 1.35 -26.44
N MET A 4 -7.39 0.49 -27.46
CA MET A 4 -6.60 -0.74 -27.49
C MET A 4 -5.12 -0.48 -27.81
N GLU A 5 -4.81 0.66 -28.42
CA GLU A 5 -3.43 1.06 -28.73
C GLU A 5 -2.70 1.51 -27.45
N LYS A 6 -3.37 2.27 -26.56
CA LYS A 6 -2.71 2.88 -25.41
C LYS A 6 -2.26 1.87 -24.35
N ILE A 7 -3.12 0.91 -24.01
CA ILE A 7 -2.74 -0.17 -23.09
C ILE A 7 -1.53 -0.96 -23.61
N THR A 8 -1.44 -1.17 -24.92
CA THR A 8 -0.31 -1.88 -25.55
C THR A 8 0.97 -1.05 -25.48
N GLU A 9 0.88 0.26 -25.71
CA GLU A 9 1.99 1.19 -25.55
C GLU A 9 2.53 1.19 -24.11
N PHE A 10 1.65 1.36 -23.12
CA PHE A 10 2.03 1.31 -21.71
C PHE A 10 2.66 -0.02 -21.32
N ARG A 11 2.09 -1.14 -21.79
CA ARG A 11 2.66 -2.47 -21.55
C ARG A 11 4.09 -2.56 -22.07
N ASN A 12 4.34 -2.07 -23.29
CA ASN A 12 5.67 -2.07 -23.89
C ASN A 12 6.65 -1.20 -23.10
N THR A 13 6.22 0.00 -22.69
CA THR A 13 7.03 0.89 -21.84
C THR A 13 7.34 0.26 -20.48
N LEU A 14 6.37 -0.40 -19.85
CA LEU A 14 6.57 -1.12 -18.58
C LEU A 14 7.43 -2.37 -18.73
N ALA A 15 7.58 -2.92 -19.94
CA ALA A 15 8.37 -4.12 -20.22
C ALA A 15 9.87 -3.84 -20.48
N VAL A 16 10.29 -2.58 -20.64
CA VAL A 16 11.69 -2.21 -20.94
C VAL A 16 12.65 -2.53 -19.78
N PRO A 17 13.97 -2.59 -19.99
CA PRO A 17 14.93 -2.70 -18.88
C PRO A 17 14.78 -1.54 -17.86
N ILE A 18 15.01 -1.81 -16.57
CA ILE A 18 14.73 -0.83 -15.49
C ILE A 18 15.45 0.51 -15.69
N HIS A 19 16.65 0.52 -16.26
CA HIS A 19 17.43 1.74 -16.54
C HIS A 19 16.85 2.61 -17.65
N LYS A 20 15.87 2.10 -18.42
CA LYS A 20 15.14 2.84 -19.46
C LYS A 20 13.71 3.18 -19.04
N LEU A 21 13.26 2.66 -17.90
CA LEU A 21 11.91 2.88 -17.40
C LEU A 21 11.85 4.23 -16.70
N SER A 22 10.86 5.04 -17.08
CA SER A 22 10.50 6.26 -16.35
C SER A 22 9.09 6.10 -15.78
N ILE A 23 9.00 5.82 -14.48
CA ILE A 23 7.71 5.78 -13.77
C ILE A 23 7.09 7.19 -13.73
N ASP A 24 7.90 8.22 -13.46
CA ASP A 24 7.41 9.59 -13.35
C ASP A 24 6.81 10.11 -14.66
N SER A 25 7.37 9.72 -15.81
CA SER A 25 6.80 10.09 -17.11
C SER A 25 5.44 9.44 -17.35
N LEU A 26 5.27 8.16 -16.98
CA LEU A 26 3.97 7.49 -17.06
C LEU A 26 2.94 8.12 -16.11
N VAL A 27 3.35 8.45 -14.89
CA VAL A 27 2.50 9.14 -13.91
C VAL A 27 2.05 10.50 -14.45
N GLN A 28 2.99 11.30 -14.98
CA GLN A 28 2.67 12.61 -15.57
C GLN A 28 1.70 12.49 -16.73
N GLU A 29 1.90 11.51 -17.61
CA GLU A 29 1.01 11.29 -18.75
C GLU A 29 -0.41 10.92 -18.31
N VAL A 30 -0.56 10.03 -17.33
CA VAL A 30 -1.89 9.66 -16.80
C VAL A 30 -2.53 10.82 -16.03
N CYS A 31 -1.74 11.65 -15.34
CA CYS A 31 -2.27 12.87 -14.71
C CYS A 31 -2.79 13.89 -15.75
N LEU A 32 -2.18 13.96 -16.94
CA LEU A 32 -2.62 14.83 -18.03
C LEU A 32 -3.86 14.27 -18.76
N CYS A 33 -3.97 12.95 -18.86
CA CYS A 33 -5.06 12.22 -19.49
C CYS A 33 -5.63 11.15 -18.53
N PRO A 34 -6.49 11.53 -17.54
CA PRO A 34 -7.02 10.60 -16.54
C PRO A 34 -7.75 9.38 -17.10
N GLU A 35 -8.26 9.45 -18.32
CA GLU A 35 -8.86 8.32 -19.04
C GLU A 35 -7.91 7.13 -19.22
N TYR A 36 -6.59 7.37 -19.16
CA TYR A 36 -5.54 6.34 -19.24
C TYR A 36 -5.33 5.58 -17.93
N PHE A 37 -5.94 6.03 -16.84
CA PHE A 37 -5.84 5.34 -15.55
C PHE A 37 -6.33 3.90 -15.65
N GLU A 38 -7.45 3.65 -16.34
CA GLU A 38 -8.00 2.31 -16.49
C GLU A 38 -7.03 1.37 -17.22
N ASP A 39 -6.37 1.87 -18.28
CA ASP A 39 -5.39 1.08 -19.03
C ASP A 39 -4.18 0.70 -18.16
N ILE A 40 -3.64 1.65 -17.39
CA ILE A 40 -2.54 1.37 -16.45
C ILE A 40 -2.99 0.42 -15.33
N TYR A 41 -4.18 0.62 -14.78
CA TYR A 41 -4.69 -0.22 -13.71
C TYR A 41 -4.92 -1.67 -14.19
N ARG A 42 -5.42 -1.87 -15.41
CA ARG A 42 -5.55 -3.20 -16.02
C ARG A 42 -4.21 -3.91 -16.16
N LEU A 43 -3.13 -3.19 -16.47
CA LEU A 43 -1.79 -3.78 -16.56
C LEU A 43 -1.23 -4.25 -15.22
N THR A 44 -1.84 -3.87 -14.10
CA THR A 44 -1.49 -4.46 -12.80
C THR A 44 -1.83 -5.96 -12.71
N TYR A 45 -2.63 -6.48 -13.64
CA TYR A 45 -2.98 -7.90 -13.81
C TYR A 45 -2.19 -8.60 -14.92
N ASP A 46 -1.17 -7.95 -15.49
CA ASP A 46 -0.39 -8.55 -16.57
C ASP A 46 0.27 -9.87 -16.13
N GLU A 47 0.20 -10.88 -17.01
CA GLU A 47 0.84 -12.19 -16.82
C GLU A 47 2.36 -12.07 -16.53
N LYS A 48 3.00 -11.02 -17.06
CA LYS A 48 4.40 -10.76 -16.83
C LYS A 48 4.55 -9.99 -15.51
N GLN A 49 5.00 -10.69 -14.47
CA GLN A 49 5.23 -10.15 -13.11
C GLN A 49 5.94 -8.78 -13.10
N THR A 50 6.91 -8.56 -14.00
CA THR A 50 7.64 -7.28 -14.07
C THR A 50 6.77 -6.14 -14.58
N VAL A 51 5.88 -6.38 -15.55
CA VAL A 51 4.92 -5.39 -16.03
C VAL A 51 3.88 -5.12 -14.95
N SER A 52 3.27 -6.18 -14.39
CA SER A 52 2.30 -6.07 -13.30
C SER A 52 2.85 -5.26 -12.12
N TRP A 53 4.02 -5.63 -11.61
CA TRP A 53 4.66 -4.94 -10.49
C TRP A 53 4.93 -3.45 -10.78
N ARG A 54 5.38 -3.11 -12.00
CA ARG A 54 5.65 -1.72 -12.38
C ARG A 54 4.37 -0.92 -12.62
N ALA A 55 3.32 -1.54 -13.15
CA ALA A 55 2.01 -0.90 -13.23
C ALA A 55 1.48 -0.57 -11.82
N ILE A 56 1.66 -1.48 -10.85
CA ILE A 56 1.30 -1.21 -9.44
C ILE A 56 2.15 -0.04 -8.90
N TRP A 57 3.42 0.08 -9.31
CA TRP A 57 4.26 1.21 -8.91
C TRP A 57 3.77 2.55 -9.49
N VAL A 58 3.34 2.58 -10.76
CA VAL A 58 2.68 3.77 -11.32
C VAL A 58 1.42 4.10 -10.53
N CYS A 59 0.59 3.10 -10.22
CA CYS A 59 -0.63 3.27 -9.41
C CYS A 59 -0.31 3.80 -7.99
N GLU A 60 0.78 3.35 -7.39
CA GLU A 60 1.23 3.83 -6.08
C GLU A 60 1.55 5.33 -6.10
N LYS A 61 2.30 5.78 -7.11
CA LYS A 61 2.58 7.21 -7.31
C LYS A 61 1.31 8.00 -7.61
N LEU A 62 0.40 7.46 -8.43
CA LEU A 62 -0.89 8.09 -8.69
C LEU A 62 -1.74 8.18 -7.42
N SER A 63 -1.68 7.22 -6.51
CA SER A 63 -2.44 7.26 -5.25
C SER A 63 -1.95 8.36 -4.29
N GLU A 64 -0.67 8.75 -4.37
CA GLU A 64 -0.13 9.90 -3.63
C GLU A 64 -0.72 11.23 -4.13
N ILE A 65 -1.00 11.33 -5.44
CA ILE A 65 -1.45 12.56 -6.10
C ILE A 65 -2.99 12.65 -6.16
N HIS A 66 -3.63 11.54 -6.52
CA HIS A 66 -5.05 11.39 -6.75
C HIS A 66 -5.63 10.17 -5.99
N PRO A 67 -5.62 10.19 -4.63
CA PRO A 67 -6.12 9.07 -3.83
C PRO A 67 -7.60 8.75 -4.12
N GLY A 68 -8.37 9.74 -4.58
CA GLY A 68 -9.77 9.59 -4.97
C GLY A 68 -10.02 8.57 -6.08
N TRP A 69 -9.04 8.32 -6.96
CA TRP A 69 -9.19 7.36 -8.07
C TRP A 69 -9.22 5.90 -7.59
N PHE A 70 -8.73 5.64 -6.38
CA PHE A 70 -8.62 4.29 -5.82
C PHE A 70 -9.70 3.97 -4.79
N ILE A 71 -10.58 4.92 -4.44
CA ILE A 71 -11.63 4.71 -3.42
C ILE A 71 -12.55 3.55 -3.80
N LEU A 72 -12.98 3.49 -5.06
CA LEU A 72 -13.87 2.41 -5.54
C LEU A 72 -13.15 1.08 -5.76
N LEU A 73 -11.81 1.08 -5.69
CA LEU A 73 -10.95 -0.10 -5.87
C LEU A 73 -10.45 -0.65 -4.53
N TYR A 74 -10.88 -0.07 -3.39
CA TYR A 74 -10.31 -0.34 -2.08
C TYR A 74 -10.39 -1.83 -1.69
N ASP A 75 -11.58 -2.42 -1.76
CA ASP A 75 -11.78 -3.84 -1.40
C ASP A 75 -11.08 -4.78 -2.37
N GLU A 76 -11.06 -4.45 -3.66
CA GLU A 76 -10.32 -5.21 -4.68
C GLU A 76 -8.81 -5.21 -4.37
N ILE A 77 -8.23 -4.06 -4.03
CA ILE A 77 -6.82 -3.94 -3.68
C ILE A 77 -6.49 -4.75 -2.42
N ILE A 78 -7.41 -4.83 -1.45
CA ILE A 78 -7.25 -5.67 -0.25
C ILE A 78 -7.21 -7.16 -0.63
N GLN A 79 -8.16 -7.63 -1.45
CA GLN A 79 -8.17 -9.04 -1.88
C GLN A 79 -6.89 -9.40 -2.63
N ARG A 80 -6.44 -8.50 -3.52
CA ARG A 80 -5.16 -8.68 -4.22
C ARG A 80 -3.97 -8.72 -3.29
N LEU A 81 -3.97 -7.90 -2.24
CA LEU A 81 -2.88 -7.87 -1.25
C LEU A 81 -2.79 -9.21 -0.50
N ILE A 82 -3.94 -9.78 -0.15
CA ILE A 82 -4.04 -11.09 0.53
C ILE A 82 -3.47 -12.21 -0.35
N ASP A 83 -3.80 -12.21 -1.64
CA ASP A 83 -3.34 -13.23 -2.59
C ASP A 83 -1.90 -13.00 -3.10
N CYS A 84 -1.27 -11.86 -2.77
CA CYS A 84 0.00 -11.47 -3.36
C CYS A 84 1.20 -12.15 -2.69
N THR A 85 1.99 -12.88 -3.47
CA THR A 85 3.24 -13.52 -3.01
C THR A 85 4.50 -12.69 -3.26
N HIS A 86 4.44 -11.71 -4.16
CA HIS A 86 5.60 -10.88 -4.51
C HIS A 86 5.76 -9.70 -3.54
N ASP A 87 6.83 -9.71 -2.75
CA ASP A 87 7.10 -8.69 -1.71
C ASP A 87 7.07 -7.25 -2.20
N GLY A 88 7.65 -7.00 -3.39
CA GLY A 88 7.63 -5.66 -3.98
C GLY A 88 6.22 -5.18 -4.32
N SER A 89 5.33 -6.10 -4.69
CA SER A 89 3.93 -5.79 -5.00
C SER A 89 3.11 -5.64 -3.72
N LYS A 90 3.28 -6.51 -2.72
CA LYS A 90 2.66 -6.34 -1.39
C LYS A 90 2.94 -4.95 -0.82
N ARG A 91 4.21 -4.53 -0.82
CA ARG A 91 4.60 -3.20 -0.34
C ARG A 91 3.89 -2.06 -1.09
N LEU A 92 3.79 -2.15 -2.41
CA LEU A 92 3.15 -1.10 -3.21
C LEU A 92 1.62 -1.08 -3.02
N LEU A 93 0.96 -2.24 -2.93
CA LEU A 93 -0.47 -2.34 -2.64
C LEU A 93 -0.80 -1.75 -1.26
N LEU A 94 0.01 -2.08 -0.24
CA LEU A 94 -0.10 -1.45 1.08
C LEU A 94 0.11 0.07 1.01
N SER A 95 1.06 0.56 0.21
CA SER A 95 1.29 2.00 0.05
C SER A 95 0.08 2.69 -0.59
N ILE A 96 -0.53 2.07 -1.61
CA ILE A 96 -1.78 2.56 -2.20
C ILE A 96 -2.88 2.65 -1.14
N LEU A 97 -3.12 1.58 -0.38
CA LEU A 97 -4.12 1.56 0.70
C LEU A 97 -3.84 2.59 1.79
N TYR A 98 -2.55 2.86 2.08
CA TYR A 98 -2.14 3.86 3.05
C TYR A 98 -2.44 5.30 2.60
N ASN A 99 -2.42 5.56 1.29
CA ASN A 99 -2.68 6.88 0.71
C ASN A 99 -4.19 7.16 0.57
N ILE A 100 -5.03 6.13 0.52
CA ILE A 100 -6.49 6.27 0.40
C ILE A 100 -7.09 6.66 1.77
N PRO A 101 -8.10 7.56 1.80
CA PRO A 101 -8.86 7.81 3.02
C PRO A 101 -9.47 6.51 3.58
N ILE A 102 -9.26 6.27 4.87
CA ILE A 102 -9.83 5.08 5.54
C ILE A 102 -11.37 5.13 5.47
N PRO A 103 -12.03 4.11 4.90
CA PRO A 103 -13.47 4.06 4.82
C PRO A 103 -14.11 3.93 6.21
N THR A 104 -15.41 4.22 6.30
CA THR A 104 -16.22 3.99 7.50
C THR A 104 -17.44 3.16 7.08
N PRO A 105 -17.62 1.93 7.58
CA PRO A 105 -16.80 1.25 8.59
C PRO A 105 -15.39 0.88 8.08
N ILE A 106 -14.46 0.63 9.01
CA ILE A 106 -13.10 0.16 8.67
C ILE A 106 -13.15 -1.26 8.08
N SER A 107 -12.19 -1.60 7.23
CA SER A 107 -12.06 -2.97 6.71
C SER A 107 -11.41 -3.88 7.76
N VAL A 108 -12.16 -4.91 8.16
CA VAL A 108 -11.67 -5.97 9.07
C VAL A 108 -10.59 -6.82 8.39
N ASP A 109 -10.75 -7.12 7.10
CA ASP A 109 -9.78 -7.90 6.33
C ASP A 109 -8.41 -7.21 6.27
N LEU A 110 -8.40 -5.89 6.02
CA LEU A 110 -7.15 -5.13 6.02
C LEU A 110 -6.53 -5.03 7.41
N LEU A 111 -7.34 -4.89 8.45
CA LEU A 111 -6.86 -4.86 9.83
C LEU A 111 -6.18 -6.19 10.19
N ASN A 112 -6.84 -7.32 9.94
CA ASN A 112 -6.30 -8.65 10.20
C ASN A 112 -5.00 -8.88 9.44
N TYR A 113 -4.97 -8.57 8.14
CA TYR A 113 -3.74 -8.61 7.34
C TYR A 113 -2.63 -7.76 7.98
N CYS A 114 -2.93 -6.53 8.40
CA CYS A 114 -1.91 -5.68 9.01
C CYS A 114 -1.39 -6.27 10.33
N LEU A 115 -2.26 -6.82 11.19
CA LEU A 115 -1.87 -7.41 12.47
C LEU A 115 -1.02 -8.67 12.29
N ASP A 116 -1.37 -9.55 11.34
CA ASP A 116 -0.65 -10.78 11.06
C ASP A 116 0.75 -10.51 10.48
N HIS A 117 0.91 -9.43 9.69
CA HIS A 117 2.13 -9.15 8.94
C HIS A 117 3.05 -8.09 9.59
N MET A 118 2.55 -7.22 10.47
CA MET A 118 3.32 -6.08 11.01
C MET A 118 4.57 -6.46 11.80
N LEU A 119 4.58 -7.64 12.41
CA LEU A 119 5.69 -8.19 13.20
C LEU A 119 6.14 -9.57 12.68
N SER A 120 5.73 -9.97 11.48
CA SER A 120 6.17 -11.25 10.90
C SER A 120 7.63 -11.15 10.43
N PRO A 121 8.57 -11.98 10.91
CA PRO A 121 9.97 -11.94 10.46
C PRO A 121 10.18 -12.33 8.99
N GLN A 122 9.19 -12.99 8.39
CA GLN A 122 9.23 -13.38 6.97
C GLN A 122 8.90 -12.22 6.03
N GLU A 123 8.29 -11.16 6.56
CA GLU A 123 7.92 -10.01 5.75
C GLU A 123 9.07 -9.05 5.56
N SER A 124 9.08 -8.41 4.39
CA SER A 124 10.03 -7.34 4.13
C SER A 124 9.82 -6.18 5.12
N ILE A 125 10.91 -5.46 5.44
CA ILE A 125 10.88 -4.30 6.35
C ILE A 125 9.82 -3.27 5.92
N GLY A 126 9.63 -3.09 4.60
CA GLY A 126 8.64 -2.16 4.06
C GLY A 126 7.20 -2.60 4.30
N VAL A 127 6.92 -3.90 4.16
CA VAL A 127 5.59 -4.47 4.46
C VAL A 127 5.30 -4.34 5.95
N GLN A 128 6.22 -4.76 6.82
CA GLN A 128 6.08 -4.62 8.27
C GLN A 128 5.78 -3.16 8.67
N ALA A 129 6.59 -2.21 8.18
CA ALA A 129 6.43 -0.80 8.52
C ALA A 129 5.10 -0.21 8.03
N LEU A 130 4.64 -0.56 6.82
CA LEU A 130 3.34 -0.12 6.32
C LEU A 130 2.19 -0.75 7.10
N SER A 131 2.26 -2.04 7.40
CA SER A 131 1.24 -2.74 8.21
C SER A 131 1.09 -2.10 9.59
N ILE A 132 2.19 -1.77 10.29
CA ILE A 132 2.12 -1.04 11.58
C ILE A 132 1.39 0.30 11.41
N ARG A 133 1.72 1.05 10.35
CA ARG A 133 1.14 2.39 10.11
C ARG A 133 -0.33 2.32 9.78
N ILE A 134 -0.74 1.35 8.96
CA ILE A 134 -2.14 1.15 8.55
C ILE A 134 -2.96 0.62 9.73
N ALA A 135 -2.46 -0.36 10.49
CA ALA A 135 -3.11 -0.83 11.72
C ALA A 135 -3.41 0.34 12.66
N TYR A 136 -2.45 1.23 12.88
CA TYR A 136 -2.70 2.45 13.65
C TYR A 136 -3.80 3.35 13.06
N LEU A 137 -3.80 3.57 11.74
CA LEU A 137 -4.82 4.40 11.10
C LEU A 137 -6.24 3.80 11.21
N LEU A 138 -6.36 2.48 11.16
CA LEU A 138 -7.61 1.76 11.32
C LEU A 138 -8.09 1.80 12.79
N CYS A 139 -7.20 1.55 13.74
CA CYS A 139 -7.55 1.50 15.16
C CYS A 139 -7.77 2.88 15.80
N ARG A 140 -7.18 3.97 15.30
CA ARG A 140 -7.15 5.27 16.03
C ARG A 140 -8.52 5.90 16.34
N LYS A 141 -9.60 5.45 15.70
CA LYS A 141 -10.96 5.95 15.94
C LYS A 141 -11.75 5.11 16.96
N GLU A 142 -11.25 3.91 17.28
CA GLU A 142 -11.89 2.95 18.18
C GLU A 142 -10.97 2.70 19.39
N PRO A 143 -11.27 3.25 20.58
CA PRO A 143 -10.36 3.21 21.73
C PRO A 143 -9.91 1.79 22.13
N GLU A 144 -10.81 0.81 22.03
CA GLU A 144 -10.53 -0.59 22.35
C GLU A 144 -9.49 -1.19 21.38
N LEU A 145 -9.71 -1.05 20.06
CA LEU A 145 -8.75 -1.49 19.05
C LEU A 145 -7.39 -0.77 19.16
N LEU A 146 -7.43 0.52 19.51
CA LEU A 146 -6.20 1.30 19.71
C LEU A 146 -5.41 0.82 20.92
N GLN A 147 -6.10 0.41 21.99
CA GLN A 147 -5.48 -0.17 23.18
C GLN A 147 -4.88 -1.55 22.89
N GLU A 148 -5.58 -2.41 22.15
CA GLU A 148 -5.05 -3.71 21.74
C GLU A 148 -3.78 -3.56 20.90
N LEU A 149 -3.81 -2.70 19.88
CA LEU A 149 -2.63 -2.41 19.06
C LEU A 149 -1.46 -1.89 19.91
N GLN A 150 -1.73 -1.02 20.89
CA GLN A 150 -0.69 -0.52 21.80
C GLN A 150 -0.04 -1.67 22.56
N LEU A 151 -0.84 -2.58 23.12
CA LEU A 151 -0.36 -3.70 23.92
C LEU A 151 0.50 -4.65 23.08
N ILE A 152 0.10 -4.94 21.85
CA ILE A 152 0.89 -5.78 20.93
C ILE A 152 2.26 -5.14 20.67
N LEU A 153 2.28 -3.84 20.37
CA LEU A 153 3.51 -3.12 20.06
C LEU A 153 4.44 -2.93 21.27
N GLU A 154 3.89 -2.77 22.48
CA GLU A 154 4.68 -2.64 23.71
C GLU A 154 5.31 -3.97 24.16
N ASN A 155 4.65 -5.09 23.90
CA ASN A 155 5.16 -6.43 24.22
C ASN A 155 6.05 -7.04 23.13
N ALA A 156 6.21 -6.37 21.99
CA ALA A 156 7.07 -6.86 20.91
C ALA A 156 8.54 -6.85 21.34
N GLU A 157 9.22 -7.99 21.23
CA GLU A 157 10.67 -8.12 21.47
C GLU A 157 11.46 -7.47 20.32
N LEU A 158 11.61 -6.15 20.40
CA LEU A 158 12.11 -5.31 19.31
C LEU A 158 13.53 -5.65 18.85
N ASP A 159 14.34 -6.32 19.67
CA ASP A 159 15.73 -6.65 19.35
C ASP A 159 15.87 -7.63 18.18
N PHE A 160 14.82 -8.40 17.87
CA PHE A 160 14.77 -9.28 16.70
C PHE A 160 14.40 -8.57 15.39
N TYR A 161 14.10 -7.27 15.44
CA TYR A 161 13.61 -6.51 14.28
C TYR A 161 14.62 -5.49 13.76
N SER A 162 14.52 -5.20 12.47
CA SER A 162 15.35 -4.20 11.82
C SER A 162 15.21 -2.82 12.47
N THR A 163 16.22 -1.96 12.34
CA THR A 163 16.17 -0.57 12.82
C THR A 163 14.97 0.20 12.24
N GLY A 164 14.58 -0.07 10.99
CA GLY A 164 13.41 0.55 10.38
C GLY A 164 12.10 0.17 11.07
N VAL A 165 11.90 -1.12 11.38
CA VAL A 165 10.71 -1.60 12.08
C VAL A 165 10.68 -1.08 13.51
N ARG A 166 11.78 -1.20 14.26
CA ARG A 166 11.90 -0.66 15.63
C ARG A 166 11.54 0.83 15.69
N THR A 167 12.01 1.60 14.73
CA THR A 167 11.70 3.04 14.63
C THR A 167 10.22 3.27 14.33
N THR A 168 9.63 2.47 13.45
CA THR A 168 8.20 2.55 13.12
C THR A 168 7.32 2.22 14.33
N VAL A 169 7.65 1.18 15.09
CA VAL A 169 6.96 0.83 16.34
C VAL A 169 7.02 1.99 17.34
N ARG A 170 8.22 2.50 17.64
CA ARG A 170 8.41 3.62 18.59
C ARG A 170 7.63 4.87 18.18
N ASN A 171 7.67 5.22 16.90
CA ASN A 171 6.93 6.38 16.37
C ASN A 171 5.41 6.17 16.46
N THR A 172 4.94 4.94 16.24
CA THR A 172 3.52 4.60 16.34
C THR A 172 3.03 4.65 17.78
N LEU A 173 3.78 4.07 18.72
CA LEU A 173 3.48 4.18 20.16
C LEU A 173 3.42 5.63 20.64
N LYS A 174 4.34 6.49 20.16
CA LYS A 174 4.31 7.93 20.45
C LYS A 174 3.02 8.58 19.93
N LYS A 175 2.56 8.22 18.72
CA LYS A 175 1.28 8.71 18.16
C LYS A 175 0.08 8.22 18.97
N ILE A 176 0.04 6.94 19.35
CA ILE A 176 -1.04 6.37 20.18
C ILE A 176 -1.20 7.15 21.49
N ARG A 177 -0.09 7.38 22.20
CA ARG A 177 -0.10 8.14 23.46
C ARG A 177 -0.59 9.58 23.27
N ALA A 178 -0.22 10.22 22.16
CA ALA A 178 -0.68 11.56 21.83
C ALA A 178 -2.17 11.61 21.43
N THR A 179 -2.71 10.54 20.84
CA THR A 179 -4.14 10.43 20.51
C THR A 179 -4.99 10.32 21.77
N LYS A 180 -4.58 9.46 22.72
CA LYS A 180 -5.29 9.30 24.02
C LYS A 180 -5.28 10.55 24.90
N GLY A 181 -4.24 11.38 24.81
CA GLY A 181 -4.15 12.62 25.60
C GLY A 181 -4.97 13.81 25.05
N ARG A 182 -5.72 13.62 23.95
CA ARG A 182 -6.60 14.63 23.34
C ARG A 182 -8.08 14.41 23.65
N GLU A 183 -8.40 13.30 24.31
CA GLU A 183 -9.71 12.98 24.88
C GLU A 183 -9.77 13.49 26.32
#